data_AF-Q48988-F1
#
_entry.id   AF-Q48988-F1
#
_cell.length_a   1.000
_cell.length_b   1.000
_cell.length_c   1.000
_cell.angle_alpha   90.00
_cell.angle_beta   90.00
_cell.angle_gamma   90.00
#
_symmetry.space_group_name_H-M   'P 1'
#
loop_
_entity.id
_entity.type
_entity.pdbx_description
1 polymer ?
#
loop_
_entity_poly.entity_id
_entity_poly.type
_entity_poly.pdbx_seq_one_letter_code
_entity_poly.pdbx_strand_id
1 'polypeptide(L)'
;MKDNLFDHLDIDPKNINFLDCQTSDPKKECQRYENLIRSVDGIDFQYISLGINGHMAYNEPNTSFNTDTHVVKLTKETILDMVNKKKFNSLDDCPTHAMTMGIQTLLNWTKKAITVSYGIHKDFSY
;
A
#
# COMPACT_ATOMS: atom_id res chain seq x y z
N MET A 1 7.63 -8.31 -5.47
CA MET A 1 7.86 -7.24 -6.46
C MET A 1 9.13 -7.48 -7.26
N LYS A 2 10.26 -7.83 -6.62
CA LYS A 2 11.49 -8.24 -7.30
C LYS A 2 11.26 -9.29 -8.40
N ASP A 3 10.87 -10.50 -7.99
CA ASP A 3 10.77 -11.67 -8.88
C ASP A 3 9.66 -11.58 -9.94
N ASN A 4 8.61 -10.77 -9.71
CA ASN A 4 7.42 -10.72 -10.57
C ASN A 4 7.36 -9.45 -11.45
N LEU A 5 8.28 -8.49 -11.25
CA LEU A 5 8.24 -7.22 -11.96
C LEU A 5 9.64 -6.70 -12.25
N PHE A 6 10.42 -6.32 -11.22
CA PHE A 6 11.66 -5.58 -11.46
C PHE A 6 12.77 -6.42 -12.11
N ASP A 7 12.84 -7.71 -11.81
CA ASP A 7 13.81 -8.61 -12.47
C ASP A 7 13.51 -8.79 -13.98
N HIS A 8 12.37 -8.27 -14.46
CA HIS A 8 11.95 -8.31 -15.86
C HIS A 8 11.94 -6.92 -16.52
N LEU A 9 12.40 -5.87 -15.83
CA LEU A 9 12.44 -4.50 -16.31
C LEU A 9 13.87 -3.96 -16.29
N ASP A 10 14.19 -3.13 -17.27
CA ASP A 10 15.44 -2.36 -17.29
C ASP A 10 15.27 -1.08 -16.45
N ILE A 11 15.21 -1.24 -15.13
CA ILE A 11 15.06 -0.15 -14.16
C ILE A 11 16.30 -0.08 -13.27
N ASP A 12 16.88 1.13 -13.12
CA ASP A 12 17.95 1.34 -12.13
C ASP A 12 17.37 1.10 -10.72
N PRO A 13 17.96 0.18 -9.92
CA PRO A 13 17.52 -0.09 -8.55
C PRO A 13 17.40 1.16 -7.66
N LYS A 14 18.17 2.21 -7.93
CA LYS A 14 18.10 3.49 -7.19
C LYS A 14 16.78 4.22 -7.38
N ASN A 15 16.05 3.93 -8.46
CA ASN A 15 14.73 4.50 -8.75
C ASN A 15 13.60 3.69 -8.10
N ILE A 16 13.91 2.55 -7.47
CA ILE A 16 12.94 1.72 -6.75
C ILE A 16 12.88 2.19 -5.30
N ASN A 17 11.70 2.59 -4.86
CA ASN A 17 11.48 3.12 -3.52
C ASN A 17 10.42 2.29 -2.78
N PHE A 18 10.77 1.84 -1.58
CA PHE A 18 9.85 1.17 -0.64
C PHE A 18 9.77 1.93 0.66
N LEU A 19 8.68 1.70 1.40
CA LEU A 19 8.64 1.91 2.83
C LEU A 19 9.48 0.81 3.50
N ASP A 20 10.50 1.20 4.25
CA ASP A 20 11.37 0.28 4.98
C ASP A 20 10.68 -0.27 6.24
N CYS A 21 10.01 -1.42 6.09
CA CYS A 21 9.33 -2.09 7.20
C CYS A 21 10.25 -2.68 8.28
N GLN A 22 11.58 -2.62 8.13
CA GLN A 22 12.55 -3.07 9.14
C GLN A 22 13.13 -1.92 9.97
N THR A 23 12.73 -0.68 9.67
CA THR A 23 13.15 0.51 10.41
C THR A 23 12.80 0.43 11.90
N SER A 24 13.67 1.00 12.74
CA SER A 24 13.38 1.19 14.17
C SER A 24 12.46 2.37 14.44
N ASP A 25 12.23 3.26 13.46
CA ASP A 25 11.36 4.42 13.57
C ASP A 25 10.40 4.51 12.37
N PRO A 26 9.24 3.81 12.44
CA PRO A 26 8.26 3.79 11.37
C PRO A 26 7.68 5.17 11.04
N LYS A 27 7.56 6.06 12.03
CA LYS A 27 7.02 7.41 11.79
C LYS A 27 7.98 8.23 10.94
N LYS A 28 9.27 8.18 11.26
CA LYS A 28 10.32 8.82 10.46
C LYS A 28 10.38 8.25 9.06
N GLU A 29 10.18 6.94 8.90
CA GLU A 29 10.16 6.29 7.59
C GLU A 29 8.97 6.75 6.74
N CYS A 30 7.77 6.82 7.31
CA CYS A 30 6.61 7.41 6.64
C CYS A 30 6.90 8.85 6.18
N GLN A 31 7.51 9.67 7.04
CA GLN A 31 7.86 11.05 6.69
C GLN A 31 8.94 11.13 5.61
N ARG A 32 9.94 10.24 5.63
CA ARG A 32 10.94 10.12 4.56
C ARG A 32 10.26 9.84 3.21
N TYR A 33 9.30 8.91 3.20
CA TYR A 33 8.57 8.52 1.99
C TYR A 33 7.69 9.65 1.45
N GLU A 34 7.00 10.38 2.33
CA GLU A 34 6.27 11.62 1.97
C GLU A 34 7.20 12.66 1.33
N ASN A 35 8.35 12.92 1.96
CA ASN A 35 9.30 13.90 1.44
C ASN A 35 9.88 13.48 0.10
N LEU A 36 10.12 12.18 -0.11
CA LEU A 36 10.54 11.65 -1.40
C LEU A 36 9.50 11.95 -2.48
N ILE A 37 8.23 11.60 -2.25
CA ILE A 37 7.14 11.86 -3.21
C ILE A 37 7.08 13.36 -3.56
N ARG A 38 7.17 14.23 -2.56
CA ARG A 38 7.17 15.69 -2.76
C ARG A 38 8.39 16.18 -3.54
N SER A 39 9.57 15.59 -3.29
CA SER A 39 10.82 16.01 -3.94
C SER A 39 10.84 15.73 -5.44
N VAL A 40 10.00 14.83 -5.91
CA VAL A 40 9.89 14.44 -7.33
C VAL A 40 8.61 14.97 -8.00
N ASP A 41 7.95 15.97 -7.40
CA ASP A 41 6.70 16.56 -7.91
C ASP A 41 5.52 15.55 -7.99
N GLY A 42 5.51 14.60 -7.06
CA GLY A 42 4.44 13.61 -6.92
C GLY A 42 4.58 12.38 -7.82
N ILE A 43 3.46 11.74 -8.09
CA ILE A 43 3.31 10.47 -8.79
C ILE A 43 2.51 10.75 -10.07
N ASP A 44 3.17 10.66 -11.23
CA ASP A 44 2.49 10.88 -12.51
C ASP A 44 1.42 9.82 -12.79
N PHE A 45 1.69 8.58 -12.39
CA PHE A 45 0.80 7.44 -12.61
C PHE A 45 0.83 6.46 -11.45
N GLN A 46 -0.33 6.22 -10.83
CA GLN A 46 -0.52 5.25 -9.76
C GLN A 46 -1.36 4.08 -10.24
N TYR A 47 -0.80 2.88 -10.19
CA TYR A 47 -1.59 1.65 -10.17
C TYR A 47 -2.02 1.36 -8.74
N ILE A 48 -3.33 1.34 -8.45
CA ILE A 48 -3.84 1.03 -7.11
C ILE A 48 -5.01 0.07 -7.19
N SER A 49 -4.94 -1.01 -6.41
CA SER A 49 -6.02 -1.97 -6.29
C SER A 49 -6.97 -1.56 -5.16
N LEU A 50 -8.26 -1.82 -5.35
CA LEU A 50 -9.28 -1.69 -4.31
C LEU A 50 -9.49 -3.03 -3.61
N GLY A 51 -9.71 -3.00 -2.30
CA GLY A 51 -10.17 -4.13 -1.49
C GLY A 51 -11.60 -4.52 -1.82
N ILE A 52 -12.07 -5.64 -1.26
CA ILE A 52 -13.49 -6.08 -1.43
C ILE A 52 -14.46 -5.05 -0.84
N ASN A 53 -14.07 -4.46 0.30
CA ASN A 53 -14.81 -3.39 0.98
C ASN A 53 -14.45 -1.98 0.47
N GLY A 54 -13.78 -1.87 -0.69
CA GLY A 54 -13.38 -0.59 -1.27
C GLY A 54 -12.14 0.07 -0.66
N HIS A 55 -11.42 -0.58 0.28
CA HIS A 55 -10.19 0.00 0.83
C HIS A 55 -9.13 0.25 -0.25
N MET A 56 -8.34 1.32 -0.09
CA MET A 56 -7.19 1.64 -0.95
C MET A 56 -5.90 1.36 -0.20
N ALA A 57 -5.01 0.52 -0.74
CA ALA A 57 -3.85 0.02 0.00
C ALA A 57 -4.28 -0.57 1.36
N TYR A 58 -3.75 -0.12 2.50
CA TYR A 58 -4.24 -0.53 3.82
C TYR A 58 -5.15 0.51 4.51
N ASN A 59 -5.69 1.48 3.75
CA ASN A 59 -6.64 2.46 4.27
C ASN A 59 -8.06 1.87 4.30
N GLU A 60 -8.43 1.29 5.43
CA GLU A 60 -9.76 0.71 5.67
C GLU A 60 -10.87 1.77 5.61
N PRO A 61 -12.15 1.36 5.42
CA PRO A 61 -13.28 2.27 5.53
C PRO A 61 -13.24 3.09 6.83
N ASN A 62 -13.61 4.38 6.72
CA ASN A 62 -13.51 5.40 7.78
C ASN A 62 -12.10 5.93 8.08
N THR A 63 -11.07 5.52 7.34
CA THR A 63 -9.78 6.24 7.36
C THR A 63 -10.02 7.68 6.89
N SER A 64 -9.42 8.66 7.59
CA SER A 64 -9.59 10.07 7.26
C SER A 64 -8.96 10.39 5.90
N PHE A 65 -9.64 11.24 5.12
CA PHE A 65 -9.11 11.77 3.87
C PHE A 65 -7.88 12.68 4.06
N ASN A 66 -7.65 13.16 5.29
CA ASN A 66 -6.50 14.00 5.66
C ASN A 66 -5.34 13.17 6.26
N THR A 67 -5.31 11.88 5.99
CA THR A 67 -4.24 11.01 6.48
C THR A 67 -3.14 10.90 5.44
N ASP A 68 -1.93 11.30 5.83
CA ASP A 68 -0.68 11.06 5.09
C ASP A 68 -0.21 9.60 5.23
N THR A 69 0.94 9.25 4.63
CA THR A 69 1.61 7.96 4.85
C THR A 69 1.78 7.68 6.35
N HIS A 70 1.35 6.51 6.81
CA HIS A 70 1.27 6.20 8.24
C HIS A 70 1.39 4.69 8.52
N VAL A 71 1.58 4.36 9.79
CA VAL A 71 1.47 2.99 10.30
C VAL A 71 0.01 2.72 10.63
N VAL A 72 -0.51 1.61 10.13
CA VAL A 72 -1.87 1.14 10.38
C VAL A 72 -1.84 -0.23 11.07
N LYS A 73 -2.79 -0.44 11.99
CA LYS A 73 -3.03 -1.76 12.58
C LYS A 73 -3.89 -2.57 11.60
N LEU A 74 -3.45 -3.78 11.28
CA LEU A 74 -4.18 -4.65 10.37
C LEU A 74 -5.45 -5.20 11.02
N THR A 75 -6.52 -5.26 10.25
CA THR A 75 -7.79 -5.87 10.67
C THR A 75 -7.65 -7.39 10.76
N LYS A 76 -8.50 -8.03 11.57
CA LYS A 76 -8.48 -9.49 11.70
C LYS A 76 -8.79 -10.16 10.37
N GLU A 77 -9.70 -9.58 9.59
CA GLU A 77 -10.06 -10.01 8.25
C GLU A 77 -8.85 -9.95 7.31
N THR A 78 -8.08 -8.86 7.35
CA THR A 78 -6.85 -8.72 6.54
C THR A 78 -5.80 -9.77 6.92
N ILE A 79 -5.58 -9.99 8.22
CA ILE A 79 -4.64 -11.01 8.70
C ILE A 79 -5.08 -12.42 8.25
N LEU A 80 -6.37 -12.73 8.37
CA LEU A 80 -6.94 -14.01 7.93
C LEU A 80 -6.83 -14.20 6.41
N ASP A 81 -7.09 -13.16 5.63
CA ASP A 81 -6.96 -13.19 4.16
C ASP A 81 -5.52 -13.50 3.72
N MET A 82 -4.52 -12.97 4.43
CA MET A 82 -3.11 -13.27 4.15
C MET A 82 -2.79 -14.76 4.33
N VAL A 83 -3.31 -15.42 5.36
CA VAL A 83 -3.16 -16.87 5.56
C VAL A 83 -3.91 -17.65 4.48
N ASN A 84 -5.16 -17.28 4.19
CA ASN A 84 -5.98 -17.93 3.16
C ASN A 84 -5.33 -17.88 1.77
N LYS A 85 -4.68 -16.76 1.44
CA LYS A 85 -3.90 -16.56 0.21
C LYS A 85 -2.50 -17.17 0.27
N LYS A 86 -2.18 -17.94 1.31
CA LYS A 86 -0.88 -18.60 1.53
C LYS A 86 0.29 -17.63 1.45
N LYS A 87 0.09 -16.40 1.94
CA LYS A 87 1.18 -15.41 2.12
C LYS A 87 1.99 -15.71 3.38
N PHE A 88 1.35 -16.30 4.38
CA PHE A 88 1.95 -16.76 5.63
C PHE A 88 1.40 -18.15 5.99
N ASN A 89 2.17 -18.92 6.76
CA ASN A 89 1.81 -20.30 7.11
C ASN A 89 0.75 -20.37 8.22
N SER A 90 0.78 -19.41 9.15
CA SER A 90 -0.13 -19.33 10.29
C SER A 90 -0.46 -17.89 10.64
N LEU A 91 -1.47 -17.69 11.50
CA LEU A 91 -1.85 -16.37 12.01
C LEU A 91 -0.74 -15.74 12.87
N ASP A 92 0.05 -16.56 13.56
CA ASP A 92 1.15 -16.09 14.42
C ASP A 92 2.34 -15.57 13.61
N ASP A 93 2.48 -16.01 12.36
CA ASP A 93 3.50 -15.52 11.43
C ASP A 93 3.11 -14.19 10.77
N CYS A 94 1.83 -13.80 10.87
CA CYS A 94 1.33 -12.61 10.20
C CYS A 94 1.76 -11.33 10.94
N PRO A 95 2.16 -10.29 10.21
CA PRO A 95 2.36 -8.98 10.81
C PRO A 95 1.03 -8.45 11.36
N THR A 96 1.09 -7.70 12.45
CA THR A 96 -0.08 -7.05 13.06
C THR A 96 -0.26 -5.61 12.61
N HIS A 97 0.76 -5.04 11.94
CA HIS A 97 0.80 -3.66 11.47
C HIS A 97 1.41 -3.61 10.07
N ALA A 98 1.08 -2.56 9.32
CA ALA A 98 1.70 -2.23 8.05
C ALA A 98 1.97 -0.73 7.97
N MET A 99 2.89 -0.32 7.10
CA MET A 99 2.97 1.06 6.64
C MET A 99 2.26 1.19 5.30
N THR A 100 1.51 2.26 5.12
CA THR A 100 0.72 2.51 3.91
C THR A 100 0.78 3.98 3.54
N MET A 101 0.76 4.27 2.24
CA MET A 101 0.44 5.62 1.77
C MET A 101 -0.97 5.97 2.23
N GLY A 102 -1.15 7.18 2.73
CA GLY A 102 -2.43 7.66 3.21
C GLY A 102 -3.34 8.15 2.07
N ILE A 103 -4.62 8.34 2.38
CA ILE A 103 -5.60 8.83 1.41
C ILE A 103 -5.24 10.24 0.93
N GLN A 104 -4.75 11.11 1.82
CA GLN A 104 -4.32 12.47 1.44
C GLN A 104 -3.18 12.41 0.43
N THR A 105 -2.19 11.54 0.68
CA THR A 105 -1.04 11.35 -0.20
C THR A 105 -1.48 10.90 -1.58
N LEU A 106 -2.34 9.88 -1.63
CA LEU A 106 -2.88 9.32 -2.86
C LEU A 106 -3.66 10.37 -3.67
N LEU A 107 -4.52 11.16 -3.03
CA LEU A 107 -5.36 12.13 -3.73
C LEU A 107 -4.61 13.39 -4.17
N ASN A 108 -3.68 13.89 -3.34
CA ASN A 108 -3.03 15.18 -3.60
C ASN A 108 -1.77 15.05 -4.48
N TRP A 109 -1.06 13.93 -4.39
CA TRP A 109 0.21 13.75 -5.08
C TRP A 109 0.14 12.83 -6.28
N THR A 110 -1.03 12.30 -6.64
CA THR A 110 -1.19 11.46 -7.83
C THR A 110 -1.88 12.23 -8.95
N LYS A 111 -1.24 12.31 -10.12
CA LYS A 111 -1.81 12.98 -11.30
C LYS A 111 -2.83 12.12 -12.04
N LYS A 112 -2.56 10.82 -12.17
CA LYS A 112 -3.46 9.83 -12.78
C LYS A 112 -3.43 8.52 -12.00
N ALA A 113 -4.60 7.91 -11.80
CA ALA A 113 -4.71 6.61 -11.16
C ALA A 113 -5.47 5.63 -12.05
N ILE A 114 -5.06 4.36 -12.02
CA ILE A 114 -5.80 3.24 -12.58
C ILE A 114 -6.08 2.21 -11.48
N THR A 115 -7.28 1.64 -11.51
CA THR A 115 -7.64 0.49 -10.69
C THR A 115 -8.13 -0.64 -11.58
N VAL A 116 -7.80 -1.87 -11.19
CA VAL A 116 -8.28 -3.08 -11.84
C VAL A 116 -9.05 -3.87 -10.79
N SER A 117 -10.35 -4.05 -11.03
CA SER A 117 -11.23 -4.87 -10.21
C SER A 117 -11.66 -6.10 -11.00
N TYR A 118 -11.40 -7.28 -10.46
CA TYR A 118 -11.62 -8.55 -11.15
C TYR A 118 -12.13 -9.64 -10.21
N GLY A 119 -13.13 -10.40 -10.68
CA GLY A 119 -13.75 -11.53 -9.98
C GLY A 119 -15.06 -11.17 -9.27
N ILE A 120 -15.96 -12.15 -9.13
CA ILE A 120 -17.32 -11.97 -8.58
C ILE A 120 -17.33 -11.45 -7.12
N HIS A 121 -16.27 -11.71 -6.37
CA HIS A 121 -16.11 -11.20 -5.01
C HIS A 121 -15.90 -9.67 -4.94
N LYS A 122 -15.76 -9.00 -6.08
CA LYS A 122 -15.66 -7.54 -6.22
C LYS A 122 -16.96 -6.86 -6.64
N ASP A 123 -18.03 -7.63 -6.88
CA ASP A 123 -19.29 -7.12 -7.42
C ASP A 123 -20.00 -6.14 -6.45
N PHE A 124 -19.74 -6.28 -5.15
CA PHE A 124 -20.30 -5.44 -4.08
C PHE A 124 -19.41 -4.24 -3.68
N SER A 125 -18.34 -3.95 -4.41
CA SER A 125 -17.39 -2.88 -4.03
C SER A 125 -17.87 -1.45 -4.38
N TYR A 126 -19.18 -1.22 -4.52
CA TYR A 126 -19.79 0.08 -4.85
C TYR A 126 -20.77 0.55 -3.77
#